data_AF-A0A6B3SYW8-F1
#
_entry.id   AF-A0A6B3SYW8-F1
#
_cell.length_a   1.000
_cell.length_b   1.000
_cell.length_c   1.000
_cell.angle_alpha   90.00
_cell.angle_beta   90.00
_cell.angle_gamma   90.00
#
_symmetry.space_group_name_H-M   'P 1'
#
loop_
_entity.id
_entity.type
_entity.pdbx_description
1 polymer ?
#
loop_
_entity_poly.entity_id
_entity_poly.type
_entity_poly.pdbx_seq_one_letter_code
_entity_poly.pdbx_strand_id
1 'polypeptide(L)' 'MRALLARPASLDGLTVGILDISKARGNVFLDRIDERLAALGIGVKRYRKPTFTRVAPTALKQQIAAECDVVIEGLAD' A
#
# COMPACT_ATOMS: atom_id res chain seq x y z
N MET A 1 16.71 -15.20 6.83
CA MET A 1 16.27 -14.52 5.58
C MET A 1 14.79 -14.81 5.40
N ARG A 2 13.92 -13.80 5.28
CA ARG A 2 12.48 -14.01 5.06
C ARG A 2 12.24 -14.16 3.56
N ALA A 3 11.64 -15.27 3.14
CA ALA A 3 11.31 -15.49 1.73
C ALA A 3 10.23 -14.51 1.27
N LEU A 4 10.38 -14.01 0.03
CA LEU A 4 9.31 -13.24 -0.62
C LEU A 4 8.12 -14.16 -0.85
N LEU A 5 6.92 -13.65 -0.56
CA LEU A 5 5.69 -14.35 -0.92
C LEU A 5 5.54 -14.37 -2.45
N ALA A 6 4.93 -15.43 -2.96
CA ALA A 6 4.58 -15.49 -4.37
C ALA A 6 3.60 -14.36 -4.71
N ARG A 7 3.78 -13.73 -5.87
CA ARG A 7 2.82 -12.74 -6.37
C ARG A 7 1.50 -13.46 -6.68
N PRO A 8 0.35 -13.00 -6.16
CA PRO A 8 -0.93 -13.61 -6.49
C PRO A 8 -1.23 -13.44 -7.98
N ALA A 9 -1.98 -14.40 -8.54
CA ALA A 9 -2.36 -14.38 -9.95
C ALA A 9 -3.43 -13.32 -10.28
N SER A 10 -4.24 -12.95 -9.28
CA SER A 10 -5.27 -11.90 -9.34
C SER A 10 -5.37 -11.18 -7.99
N LEU A 11 -6.05 -10.03 -7.98
CA LEU A 11 -6.42 -9.29 -6.77
C LEU A 11 -7.86 -9.56 -6.31
N ASP A 12 -8.60 -10.41 -7.03
CA ASP A 12 -9.99 -10.73 -6.71
C ASP A 12 -10.13 -11.30 -5.29
N GLY A 13 -10.98 -10.67 -4.48
CA GLY A 13 -11.21 -11.05 -3.09
C GLY A 13 -10.07 -10.71 -2.11
N LEU A 14 -8.98 -10.10 -2.59
CA LEU A 14 -7.86 -9.65 -1.73
C LEU A 14 -8.05 -8.22 -1.24
N THR A 15 -7.46 -7.92 -0.08
CA THR A 15 -7.34 -6.55 0.43
C THR A 15 -6.01 -5.94 0.03
N VAL A 16 -6.07 -4.81 -0.68
CA VAL A 16 -4.89 -4.06 -1.12
C VAL A 16 -4.63 -2.88 -0.20
N GLY A 17 -3.45 -2.84 0.40
CA GLY A 17 -2.95 -1.67 1.12
C GLY A 17 -2.27 -0.69 0.15
N ILE A 18 -2.56 0.61 0.26
CA ILE A 18 -1.78 1.65 -0.42
C ILE A 18 -1.04 2.47 0.63
N LEU A 19 0.29 2.43 0.59
CA LEU A 19 1.17 3.18 1.47
C LEU A 19 1.67 4.45 0.78
N ASP A 20 1.20 5.61 1.26
CA ASP A 20 1.77 6.92 0.95
C ASP A 20 3.02 7.16 1.81
N ILE A 21 4.17 7.38 1.18
CA ILE A 21 5.41 7.68 1.89
C ILE A 21 5.50 9.13 2.39
N SER A 22 4.50 9.97 2.13
CA SER A 22 4.47 11.40 2.47
C SER A 22 5.42 12.28 1.63
N LYS A 23 5.70 11.89 0.38
CA LYS A 23 6.35 12.80 -0.59
C LYS A 23 5.33 13.82 -1.09
N ALA A 24 5.76 15.05 -1.35
CA ALA A 24 4.88 16.09 -1.88
C ALA A 24 4.17 15.61 -3.15
N ARG A 25 2.84 15.78 -3.19
CA ARG A 25 1.95 15.34 -4.29
C ARG A 25 1.94 13.84 -4.59
N GLY A 26 2.58 13.00 -3.77
CA GLY A 26 2.51 11.54 -3.91
C GLY A 26 1.08 11.02 -3.83
N ASN A 27 0.25 11.66 -3.00
CA ASN A 27 -1.16 11.35 -2.87
C ASN A 27 -1.92 11.45 -4.21
N VAL A 28 -1.61 12.41 -5.08
CA VAL A 28 -2.35 12.60 -6.36
C VAL A 28 -2.31 11.35 -7.22
N PHE A 29 -1.15 10.71 -7.34
CA PHE A 29 -1.04 9.47 -8.09
C PHE A 29 -1.72 8.31 -7.36
N LEU A 30 -1.53 8.21 -6.05
CA LEU A 30 -2.07 7.13 -5.23
C LEU A 30 -3.61 7.17 -5.14
N ASP A 31 -4.22 8.36 -5.17
CA ASP A 31 -5.66 8.54 -5.19
C ASP A 31 -6.26 8.02 -6.52
N ARG A 32 -5.55 8.20 -7.64
CA ARG A 32 -5.95 7.62 -8.94
C ARG A 32 -5.82 6.09 -8.98
N ILE A 33 -4.88 5.52 -8.22
CA ILE A 33 -4.78 4.06 -8.06
C ILE A 33 -5.94 3.54 -7.22
N ASP A 34 -6.25 4.21 -6.11
CA ASP A 34 -7.39 3.89 -5.24
C ASP A 34 -8.71 3.88 -6.05
N GLU A 35 -8.99 4.95 -6.79
CA GLU A 35 -10.16 5.05 -7.66
C GLU A 35 -10.28 3.88 -8.67
N ARG A 36 -9.15 3.46 -9.26
CA ARG A 36 -9.14 2.35 -10.24
C ARG A 36 -9.38 1.01 -9.58
N LEU A 37 -8.80 0.76 -8.41
CA LEU A 37 -9.01 -0.47 -7.66
C LEU A 37 -10.46 -0.56 -7.16
N ALA A 38 -11.00 0.55 -6.65
CA ALA A 38 -12.39 0.63 -6.24
C ALA A 38 -13.37 0.39 -7.41
N ALA A 39 -13.08 0.94 -8.59
CA ALA A 39 -13.89 0.71 -9.80
C ALA A 39 -13.87 -0.77 -10.26
N LEU A 40 -12.83 -1.53 -9.89
CA LEU A 40 -12.73 -2.97 -10.12
C LEU A 40 -13.35 -3.80 -8.98
N GLY A 41 -13.91 -3.15 -7.94
CA GLY A 41 -14.49 -3.82 -6.78
C GLY A 41 -13.46 -4.38 -5.79
N ILE A 42 -12.20 -3.96 -5.88
CA ILE A 42 -11.12 -4.43 -5.01
C ILE A 42 -11.15 -3.62 -3.70
N GLY A 43 -11.07 -4.31 -2.56
CA GLY A 43 -11.00 -3.67 -1.24
C GLY A 43 -9.67 -2.96 -1.03
N VAL A 44 -9.71 -1.67 -0.69
CA VAL A 44 -8.51 -0.84 -0.48
C VAL A 44 -8.44 -0.30 0.95
N LYS A 45 -7.23 -0.32 1.52
CA LYS A 45 -6.91 0.36 2.79
C LYS A 45 -5.77 1.36 2.59
N ARG A 46 -5.93 2.58 3.11
CA ARG A 46 -4.98 3.68 2.93
C ARG A 46 -4.12 3.86 4.18
N TYR A 47 -2.81 3.93 3.98
CA TYR A 47 -1.82 4.16 5.02
C TYR A 47 -0.89 5.29 4.63
N ARG A 48 -0.33 5.98 5.62
CA ARG A 48 0.62 7.07 5.38
C ARG A 48 1.77 7.03 6.38
N LYS A 49 3.00 7.16 5.88
CA LYS A 49 4.16 7.31 6.76
C LYS A 49 4.13 8.70 7.42
N PRO A 50 4.68 8.87 8.64
CA PRO A 50 4.81 10.20 9.24
C PRO A 50 5.73 11.14 8.46
N THR A 51 6.76 10.59 7.80
CA THR A 51 7.73 11.31 6.98
C THR A 51 8.29 10.39 5.91
N PHE A 52 8.68 10.93 4.76
CA PHE A 52 9.35 10.19 3.69
C PHE A 52 10.82 9.87 4.00
N THR A 53 11.45 10.63 4.92
CA THR A 53 12.89 10.55 5.24
C THR A 53 13.28 9.38 6.15
N ARG A 54 12.32 8.60 6.62
CA ARG A 54 12.56 7.44 7.50
C ARG A 54 11.78 6.22 6.99
N VAL A 55 12.28 5.05 7.37
CA VAL A 55 11.57 3.78 7.17
C VAL A 55 10.21 3.81 7.87
N ALA A 56 9.23 3.07 7.34
CA ALA A 56 7.91 2.96 7.98
C ALA A 56 8.06 2.44 9.43
N PRO A 57 7.38 3.06 10.41
CA PRO A 57 7.38 2.59 11.80
C PRO A 57 6.99 1.12 11.88
N THR A 58 7.56 0.37 12.83
CA THR A 58 7.25 -1.06 12.99
C THR A 58 5.76 -1.30 13.20
N ALA A 59 5.10 -0.47 14.01
CA ALA A 59 3.65 -0.54 14.21
C ALA A 59 2.86 -0.40 12.91
N LEU A 60 3.27 0.51 12.01
CA LEU A 60 2.63 0.70 10.71
C LEU A 60 2.80 -0.53 9.82
N LYS A 61 4.00 -1.11 9.78
CA LYS A 61 4.27 -2.35 9.03
C LYS A 61 3.46 -3.53 9.57
N GLN A 62 3.34 -3.65 10.89
CA GLN A 62 2.55 -4.70 11.55
C GLN A 62 1.07 -4.53 11.26
N GLN A 63 0.56 -3.30 11.30
CA GLN A 63 -0.81 -2.99 10.93
C GLN A 63 -1.10 -3.41 9.48
N ILE A 64 -0.27 -2.98 8.53
CA ILE A 64 -0.43 -3.34 7.12
C ILE A 64 -0.39 -4.86 6.93
N ALA A 65 0.56 -5.55 7.57
CA ALA A 65 0.68 -7.01 7.48
C ALA A 65 -0.48 -7.79 8.10
N ALA A 66 -1.19 -7.21 9.07
CA ALA A 66 -2.38 -7.82 9.67
C ALA A 66 -3.66 -7.55 8.85
N GLU A 67 -3.64 -6.52 8.02
CA GLU A 67 -4.84 -5.98 7.39
C GLU A 67 -4.92 -6.17 5.88
N CYS A 68 -3.80 -6.49 5.21
CA CYS A 68 -3.70 -6.52 3.75
C CYS A 68 -2.98 -7.78 3.26
N ASP A 69 -3.37 -8.24 2.08
CA ASP A 69 -2.72 -9.35 1.38
C ASP A 69 -1.59 -8.86 0.46
N VAL A 70 -1.77 -7.67 -0.12
CA VAL A 70 -0.83 -7.02 -1.06
C VAL A 70 -0.70 -5.55 -0.72
N VAL A 71 0.48 -4.96 -0.95
CA VAL A 71 0.74 -3.54 -0.71
C VAL A 71 1.31 -2.86 -1.95
N ILE A 72 0.76 -1.70 -2.29
CA ILE A 72 1.31 -0.74 -3.25
C ILE A 72 1.96 0.38 -2.43
N GLU A 73 3.29 0.52 -2.52
CA GLU A 73 4.02 1.62 -1.89
C GLU A 73 4.41 2.65 -2.96
N GLY A 74 4.00 3.91 -2.75
CA GLY A 74 4.47 5.01 -3.59
C GLY A 74 5.92 5.33 -3.25
N LEU A 75 6.87 5.03 -4.14
CA LEU A 75 8.29 5.34 -3.92
C LEU A 75 8.66 6.75 -4.39
N ALA A 76 9.75 7.27 -3.82
CA ALA A 76 10.41 8.49 -4.28
C ALA A 76 11.56 8.12 -5.22
N ASP A 77 11.73 8.87 -6.30
CA ASP A 77 13.03 9.13 -6.92
C ASP A 77 13.86 10.12 -6.07
#